data_AF-S5MUE3-F1
#
_entry.id   AF-S5MUE3-F1
#
_cell.length_a   1.000
_cell.length_b   1.000
_cell.length_c   1.000
_cell.angle_alpha   90.00
_cell.angle_beta   90.00
_cell.angle_gamma   90.00
#
_symmetry.space_group_name_H-M   'P 1'
#
loop_
_entity.id
_entity.type
_entity.pdbx_description
1 polymer ?
#
loop_
_entity_poly.entity_id
_entity_poly.type
_entity_poly.pdbx_seq_one_letter_code
_entity_poly.pdbx_strand_id
1 'polypeptide(L)'
;MGENGKYVITNANGEKVTGRTLNKWWDKAKKAAEQKAGTPFGCTFHDIKAKAISDYKGSSRDKQLFSGHKTESQVLVYDRKVKVTPSLDIPAISQFA
;
A
#
# COMPACT_ATOMS: atom_id res chain seq x y z
N MET A 1 -31.87 -12.40 0.50
CA MET A 1 -30.77 -12.20 1.47
C MET A 1 -29.66 -13.15 1.06
N GLY A 2 -28.43 -12.65 0.83
CA GLY A 2 -27.32 -13.49 0.37
C GLY A 2 -26.93 -14.56 1.40
N GLU A 3 -26.48 -15.72 0.94
CA GLU A 3 -26.05 -16.83 1.81
C GLU A 3 -24.95 -16.37 2.79
N ASN A 4 -25.26 -16.46 4.09
CA ASN A 4 -24.28 -16.23 5.15
C ASN A 4 -23.07 -17.15 4.93
N GLY A 5 -21.88 -16.57 4.80
CA GLY A 5 -20.61 -17.31 4.67
C GLY A 5 -20.02 -17.40 3.27
N LYS A 6 -20.70 -16.94 2.21
CA LYS A 6 -20.16 -16.99 0.84
C LYS A 6 -19.06 -15.96 0.53
N TYR A 7 -19.13 -14.80 1.17
CA TYR A 7 -18.17 -13.71 0.98
C TYR A 7 -17.69 -13.19 2.32
N VAL A 8 -16.39 -12.92 2.44
CA VAL A 8 -15.78 -12.33 3.65
C VAL A 8 -16.28 -10.89 3.88
N ILE A 9 -16.57 -10.17 2.80
CA ILE A 9 -17.08 -8.81 2.83
C ILE A 9 -18.36 -8.76 1.99
N THR A 10 -19.45 -8.29 2.58
CA THR A 10 -20.76 -8.19 1.94
C THR A 10 -21.29 -6.74 1.92
N ASN A 11 -22.19 -6.45 0.98
CA ASN A 11 -22.98 -5.22 1.02
C ASN A 11 -24.13 -5.34 2.04
N ALA A 12 -24.92 -4.29 2.21
CA ALA A 12 -26.06 -4.29 3.13
C ALA A 12 -27.13 -5.37 2.84
N ASN A 13 -27.15 -5.93 1.62
CA ASN A 13 -28.07 -6.97 1.19
C ASN A 13 -27.50 -8.41 1.38
N GLY A 14 -26.25 -8.52 1.87
CA GLY A 14 -25.53 -9.79 2.00
C GLY A 14 -24.84 -10.27 0.71
N GLU A 15 -24.72 -9.42 -0.30
CA GLU A 15 -24.14 -9.78 -1.61
C GLU A 15 -22.67 -9.37 -1.72
N LYS A 16 -21.99 -9.85 -2.77
CA LYS A 16 -20.58 -9.51 -3.05
C LYS A 16 -20.39 -7.99 -3.16
N VAL A 17 -19.39 -7.47 -2.45
CA VAL A 17 -19.01 -6.06 -2.61
C VAL A 17 -18.32 -5.83 -3.95
N THR A 18 -18.71 -4.76 -4.63
CA THR A 18 -18.07 -4.31 -5.89
C THR A 18 -16.89 -3.39 -5.61
N GLY A 19 -15.95 -3.28 -6.56
CA GLY A 19 -14.84 -2.32 -6.46
C GLY A 19 -15.30 -0.87 -6.31
N ARG A 20 -16.42 -0.50 -6.96
CA ARG A 20 -17.03 0.84 -6.81
C ARG A 20 -17.50 1.09 -5.38
N THR A 21 -18.12 0.08 -4.75
CA THR A 21 -18.57 0.17 -3.36
C THR A 21 -17.38 0.34 -2.41
N LEU A 22 -16.31 -0.44 -2.58
CA LEU A 22 -15.08 -0.30 -1.80
C LEU A 22 -14.46 1.09 -1.94
N ASN A 23 -14.34 1.61 -3.17
CA ASN A 23 -13.82 2.96 -3.40
C ASN A 23 -14.68 4.02 -2.71
N LYS A 24 -16.02 3.88 -2.74
CA LYS A 24 -16.93 4.80 -2.05
C LYS A 24 -16.74 4.76 -0.52
N TRP A 25 -16.58 3.58 0.05
CA TRP A 25 -16.30 3.42 1.49
C TRP A 25 -14.95 4.02 1.87
N TRP A 26 -13.92 3.79 1.05
CA TRP A 26 -12.62 4.42 1.20
C TRP A 26 -12.70 5.95 1.17
N ASP A 27 -13.35 6.53 0.16
CA ASP A 27 -13.45 7.99 0.06
C ASP A 27 -14.21 8.61 1.24
N LYS A 28 -15.23 7.92 1.75
CA LYS A 28 -15.93 8.34 2.98
C LYS A 28 -14.99 8.34 4.18
N ALA A 29 -14.22 7.27 4.37
CA ALA A 29 -13.28 7.15 5.47
C ALA A 29 -12.13 8.18 5.36
N LYS A 30 -11.59 8.36 4.16
CA LYS A 30 -10.54 9.33 3.84
C LYS A 30 -11.00 10.75 4.17
N LYS A 31 -12.17 11.18 3.67
CA LYS A 31 -12.71 12.52 3.95
C LYS A 31 -12.89 12.77 5.45
N ALA A 32 -13.37 11.78 6.20
CA ALA A 32 -13.50 11.91 7.66
C ALA A 32 -12.14 12.04 8.36
N ALA A 33 -11.09 11.41 7.84
CA ALA A 33 -9.73 11.54 8.36
C ALA A 33 -9.09 12.88 7.96
N GLU A 34 -9.27 13.34 6.72
CA GLU A 34 -8.81 14.64 6.22
C GLU A 34 -9.41 15.79 7.03
N GLN A 35 -10.70 15.70 7.37
CA GLN A 35 -11.37 16.67 8.26
C GLN A 35 -10.72 16.74 9.64
N LYS A 36 -10.34 15.59 10.21
CA LYS A 36 -9.65 15.53 11.51
C LYS A 36 -8.21 16.02 11.43
N ALA A 37 -7.54 15.80 10.30
CA ALA A 37 -6.16 16.22 10.08
C ALA A 37 -6.03 17.69 9.64
N GLY A 38 -7.13 18.31 9.19
CA GLY A 38 -7.15 19.69 8.69
C GLY A 38 -6.46 19.86 7.32
N THR A 39 -6.16 18.78 6.61
CA THR A 39 -5.46 18.82 5.33
C THR A 39 -5.87 17.65 4.42
N PRO A 40 -6.02 17.86 3.10
CA PRO A 40 -6.30 16.78 2.16
C PRO A 40 -5.08 15.86 2.00
N PHE A 41 -5.32 14.55 1.95
CA PHE A 41 -4.25 13.56 1.78
C PHE A 41 -3.88 13.34 0.31
N GLY A 42 -4.78 13.67 -0.62
CA GLY A 42 -4.52 13.55 -2.06
C GLY A 42 -4.29 12.10 -2.55
N CYS A 43 -4.69 11.09 -1.77
CA CYS A 43 -4.46 9.68 -2.07
C CYS A 43 -5.74 8.92 -2.48
N THR A 44 -5.53 7.82 -3.17
CA THR A 44 -6.55 6.89 -3.66
C THR A 44 -6.48 5.56 -2.91
N PHE A 45 -7.47 4.69 -3.13
CA PHE A 45 -7.47 3.35 -2.53
C PHE A 45 -6.26 2.51 -2.99
N HIS A 46 -5.77 2.73 -4.22
CA HIS A 46 -4.58 2.04 -4.74
C HIS A 46 -3.29 2.44 -4.00
N ASP A 47 -3.23 3.64 -3.44
CA ASP A 47 -2.06 4.11 -2.69
C ASP A 47 -1.84 3.34 -1.39
N ILE A 48 -2.88 2.67 -0.85
CA ILE A 48 -2.72 1.74 0.28
C ILE A 48 -1.82 0.57 -0.14
N LYS A 49 -2.07 -0.02 -1.32
CA LYS A 49 -1.22 -1.10 -1.85
C LYS A 49 0.20 -0.59 -2.10
N ALA A 50 0.34 0.61 -2.65
CA ALA A 50 1.65 1.23 -2.87
C ALA A 50 2.42 1.40 -1.55
N LYS A 51 1.76 1.94 -0.51
CA LYS A 51 2.36 2.14 0.81
C LYS A 51 2.74 0.82 1.47
N ALA A 52 1.88 -0.20 1.39
CA ALA A 52 2.15 -1.53 1.95
C ALA A 52 3.38 -2.19 1.31
N ILE A 53 3.55 -2.06 -0.01
CA ILE A 53 4.75 -2.57 -0.72
C ILE A 53 5.99 -1.76 -0.32
N SER A 54 5.86 -0.43 -0.21
CA SER A 54 6.97 0.45 0.16
C SER A 54 7.45 0.20 1.60
N ASP A 55 6.54 -0.09 2.52
CA ASP A 55 6.84 -0.40 3.92
C ASP A 55 7.39 -1.81 4.14
N TYR A 56 7.15 -2.71 3.19
CA TYR A 56 7.61 -4.09 3.28
C TYR A 56 9.14 -4.16 3.29
N LYS A 57 9.70 -4.80 4.31
CA LYS A 57 11.15 -5.03 4.44
C LYS A 57 11.55 -6.27 3.65
N GLY A 58 12.60 -6.18 2.85
CA GLY A 58 13.10 -7.29 2.04
C GLY A 58 13.62 -6.83 0.68
N SER A 59 14.00 -7.80 -0.14
CA SER A 59 14.46 -7.58 -1.52
C SER A 59 13.30 -7.19 -2.45
N SER A 60 13.61 -6.75 -3.68
CA SER A 60 12.61 -6.53 -4.74
C SER A 60 11.78 -7.79 -5.01
N ARG A 61 12.41 -8.96 -4.94
CA ARG A 61 11.78 -10.27 -5.13
C ARG A 61 10.80 -10.61 -4.01
N ASP A 62 11.12 -10.28 -2.76
CA ASP A 62 10.20 -10.49 -1.63
C ASP A 62 8.99 -9.58 -1.74
N LYS A 63 9.21 -8.31 -2.11
CA LYS A 63 8.13 -7.36 -2.42
C LYS A 63 7.28 -7.82 -3.61
N GLN A 64 7.89 -8.46 -4.62
CA GLN A 64 7.17 -9.03 -5.75
C GLN A 64 6.23 -10.16 -5.32
N LEU A 65 6.74 -11.13 -4.55
CA LEU A 65 5.96 -12.25 -4.04
C LEU A 65 4.81 -11.76 -3.17
N PHE A 66 5.08 -10.82 -2.26
CA PHE A 66 4.08 -10.22 -1.38
C PHE A 66 2.97 -9.48 -2.15
N SER A 67 3.33 -8.76 -3.21
CA SER A 67 2.39 -7.94 -3.97
C SER A 67 1.63 -8.68 -5.08
N GLY A 68 2.02 -9.93 -5.36
CA GLY A 68 1.44 -10.78 -6.39
C GLY A 68 1.71 -10.30 -7.82
N HIS A 69 2.79 -9.55 -8.04
CA HIS A 69 3.12 -9.04 -9.38
C HIS A 69 3.82 -10.10 -10.24
N LYS A 70 3.49 -10.12 -11.53
CA LYS A 70 4.08 -11.06 -12.49
C LYS A 70 5.58 -10.79 -12.72
N THR A 71 5.99 -9.53 -12.69
CA THR A 71 7.38 -9.12 -12.91
C THR A 71 7.86 -8.14 -11.85
N GLU A 72 9.16 -8.14 -11.57
CA GLU A 72 9.79 -7.19 -10.63
C GLU A 72 9.65 -5.73 -11.09
N SER A 73 9.60 -5.49 -12.40
CA SER A 73 9.42 -4.14 -12.97
C SER A 73 8.11 -3.48 -12.51
N GLN A 74 7.06 -4.25 -12.24
CA GLN A 74 5.80 -3.73 -11.69
C GLN A 74 5.92 -3.34 -10.22
N VAL A 75 6.89 -3.91 -9.49
CA VAL A 75 7.19 -3.56 -8.09
C VAL A 75 7.93 -2.23 -8.01
N LEU A 76 8.83 -1.96 -8.97
CA LEU A 76 9.62 -0.73 -9.02
C LEU A 76 8.76 0.55 -9.12
N VAL A 77 7.55 0.48 -9.68
CA VAL A 77 6.59 1.60 -9.70
C VAL A 77 6.11 1.98 -8.29
N TYR A 78 6.15 1.05 -7.34
CA TYR A 78 5.66 1.22 -5.98
C TYR A 78 6.76 1.44 -4.94
N ASP A 79 8.02 1.14 -5.25
CA ASP A 79 9.15 1.40 -4.36
C ASP A 79 9.58 2.87 -4.42
N ARG A 80 8.84 3.75 -3.75
CA ARG A 80 9.11 5.20 -3.69
C ARG A 80 10.10 5.58 -2.58
N LYS A 81 10.79 4.63 -1.96
CA LYS A 81 11.72 4.94 -0.88
C LYS A 81 12.96 5.63 -1.46
N VAL A 82 13.28 6.83 -0.96
CA VAL A 82 14.49 7.56 -1.35
C VAL A 82 15.70 6.69 -1.01
N LYS A 83 16.49 6.35 -2.03
CA LYS A 83 17.78 5.67 -1.82
C LYS A 83 18.73 6.66 -1.18
N VAL A 84 18.98 6.49 0.12
CA VAL A 84 20.05 7.22 0.81
C VAL A 84 21.36 6.54 0.41
N THR A 85 22.13 7.19 -0.44
CA THR A 85 23.50 6.77 -0.78
C THR A 85 24.48 7.47 0.14
N PRO A 86 25.49 6.78 0.70
CA PRO A 86 26.55 7.45 1.44
C PRO A 86 27.26 8.46 0.53
N SER A 87 27.55 9.65 1.04
CA SER A 87 28.40 10.63 0.34
C SER A 87 29.86 10.22 0.45
N LEU A 88 30.68 10.67 -0.51
CA LEU A 88 32.12 10.38 -0.57
C LEU A 88 32.91 10.97 0.63
N ASP A 89 32.29 11.85 1.42
CA ASP A 89 32.92 12.54 2.57
C ASP A 89 32.75 11.80 3.91
N ILE A 90 32.16 10.61 3.90
CA ILE A 90 32.13 9.77 5.10
C ILE A 90 33.43 8.95 5.09
N PRO A 91 34.29 9.05 6.12
CA PRO A 91 35.46 8.19 6.22
C PRO A 91 35.01 6.74 6.06
N ALA A 92 35.66 6.00 5.16
CA ALA A 92 35.38 4.58 4.98
C ALA A 92 35.38 3.93 6.37
N ILE A 93 34.24 3.37 6.76
CA ILE A 93 34.08 2.68 8.04
C ILE A 93 35.21 1.65 8.13
N SER A 94 36.21 1.96 8.95
CA SER A 94 37.28 1.04 9.25
C SER A 94 36.67 -0.12 10.02
N GLN A 95 36.92 -1.32 9.51
CA GLN A 95 36.66 -2.59 10.18
C GLN A 95 36.94 -2.57 11.68
N PHE A 96 35.97 -3.03 12.46
CA PHE A 96 36.22 -3.81 13.67
C PHE A 96 35.20 -4.97 13.60
N ALA A 97 35.66 -6.13 13.13
CA ALA A 97 36.05 -7.28 13.97
C ALA A 97 34.83 -8.11 14.40
#